data_AF-A0A2P8HI02-F1
#
_entry.id   AF-A0A2P8HI02-F1
#
_cell.length_a   1.000
_cell.length_b   1.000
_cell.length_c   1.000
_cell.angle_alpha   90.00
_cell.angle_beta   90.00
_cell.angle_gamma   90.00
#
_symmetry.space_group_name_H-M   'P 1'
#
loop_
_entity.id
_entity.type
_entity.pdbx_description
1 polymer ?
#
loop_
_entity_poly.entity_id
_entity_poly.type
_entity_poly.pdbx_seq_one_letter_code
_entity_poly.pdbx_strand_id
1 'polypeptide(L)' 'MRTNEMMEKAMLENHGLCFEEYSRCVEKKMQVERERAYDHQQAKAMEQEVNSRLM' A
#
# COMPACT_ATOMS: atom_id res chain seq x y z
N MET A 1 -8.44 15.80 -3.31
CA MET A 1 -9.60 16.05 -2.42
C MET A 1 -9.27 17.30 -1.60
N ARG A 2 -10.19 18.27 -1.49
CA ARG A 2 -9.94 19.49 -0.71
C ARG A 2 -10.35 19.22 0.74
N THR A 3 -9.42 19.28 1.68
CA THR A 3 -9.71 19.14 3.11
C THR A 3 -10.25 20.43 3.70
N ASN A 4 -11.13 20.31 4.69
CA ASN A 4 -11.64 21.45 5.45
C ASN A 4 -10.88 21.58 6.79
N GLU A 5 -10.96 22.74 7.42
CA GLU A 5 -10.22 23.05 8.65
C GLU A 5 -10.55 22.10 9.81
N MET A 6 -11.80 21.64 9.91
CA MET A 6 -12.20 20.66 10.93
C MET A 6 -11.50 19.32 10.74
N MET A 7 -11.35 18.85 9.50
CA MET A 7 -10.63 17.62 9.19
C MET A 7 -9.14 17.76 9.49
N GLU A 8 -8.51 18.85 9.08
CA GLU A 8 -7.08 19.08 9.39
C GLU A 8 -6.83 19.13 10.89
N LYS A 9 -7.70 19.83 11.64
CA LYS A 9 -7.62 19.88 13.10
C LYS A 9 -7.76 18.49 13.72
N ALA A 10 -8.78 17.72 13.31
CA ALA A 10 -8.99 16.37 13.82
C ALA A 10 -7.84 15.42 13.46
N MET A 11 -7.25 15.55 12.27
CA MET A 11 -6.10 14.76 11.83
C MET A 11 -4.85 15.08 12.66
N LEU A 12 -4.59 16.37 12.90
CA LEU A 12 -3.49 16.80 13.76
C LEU A 12 -3.71 16.33 15.21
N GLU A 13 -4.92 16.44 15.75
CA GLU A 13 -5.23 16.02 17.13
C GLU A 13 -5.13 14.50 17.31
N ASN A 14 -5.65 13.71 16.38
CA ASN A 14 -5.71 12.25 16.51
C ASN A 14 -4.46 11.53 16.02
N HIS A 15 -3.81 12.07 14.99
CA HIS A 15 -2.74 11.38 14.26
C HIS A 15 -1.43 12.17 14.24
N GLY A 16 -1.42 13.43 14.69
CA GLY A 16 -0.22 14.27 14.70
C GLY A 16 0.27 14.67 13.31
N LEU A 17 -0.54 14.48 12.28
CA LEU A 17 -0.19 14.69 10.87
C LEU A 17 -1.31 15.44 10.18
N CYS A 18 -0.97 16.28 9.19
CA CYS A 18 -1.98 16.84 8.31
C CYS A 18 -2.50 15.78 7.31
N PHE A 19 -3.61 16.07 6.64
CA PHE A 19 -4.19 15.13 5.69
C PHE A 19 -3.25 14.78 4.53
N GLU A 20 -2.46 15.76 4.06
CA GLU A 20 -1.52 15.54 2.96
C GLU A 20 -0.39 14.57 3.36
N GLU A 21 0.16 14.72 4.57
CA GLU A 21 1.15 13.80 5.13
C GLU A 21 0.58 12.40 5.28
N TYR A 22 -0.62 12.30 5.84
CA TYR A 22 -1.31 11.03 5.97
C TYR A 22 -1.53 10.37 4.60
N SER A 23 -1.97 11.14 3.60
CA SER A 23 -2.19 10.65 2.24
C SER A 23 -0.90 10.09 1.62
N ARG A 24 0.23 10.81 1.77
CA ARG A 24 1.55 10.31 1.35
C ARG A 24 1.94 9.01 2.05
N CYS A 25 1.68 8.90 3.36
CA CYS A 25 1.95 7.66 4.10
C CYS A 25 1.11 6.49 3.57
N VAL A 26 -0.16 6.73 3.26
CA VAL A 26 -1.07 5.72 2.69
C VAL A 26 -0.60 5.30 1.31
N GLU A 27 -0.26 6.24 0.43
CA GLU A 27 0.24 5.93 -0.91
C GLU A 27 1.51 5.08 -0.86
N LYS A 28 2.46 5.42 0.02
CA LYS A 28 3.67 4.63 0.22
C LYS A 28 3.36 3.20 0.67
N LYS A 29 2.41 3.02 1.60
CA LYS A 29 1.97 1.68 2.03
C LYS A 29 1.32 0.92 0.87
N MET A 30 0.45 1.58 0.11
CA MET A 30 -0.18 0.96 -1.07
C MET A 30 0.84 0.54 -2.12
N GLN A 31 1.90 1.32 -2.34
CA GLN A 31 2.98 0.94 -3.25
C GLN A 31 3.65 -0.36 -2.81
N VAL A 32 4.04 -0.46 -1.54
CA VAL A 32 4.65 -1.67 -0.99
C VAL A 32 3.73 -2.88 -1.14
N GLU A 33 2.43 -2.73 -0.88
CA GLU A 33 1.48 -3.84 -1.05
C GLU A 33 1.29 -4.25 -2.52
N ARG A 34 1.38 -3.31 -3.47
CA ARG A 34 1.38 -3.65 -4.91
C ARG A 34 2.61 -4.43 -5.31
N GLU A 35 3.79 -4.03 -4.83
CA GLU A 35 5.05 -4.73 -5.06
C GLU A 35 4.99 -6.16 -4.49
N ARG A 36 4.50 -6.32 -3.24
CA ARG A 36 4.28 -7.64 -2.62
C ARG A 36 3.33 -8.52 -3.41
N ALA A 37 2.23 -7.96 -3.91
CA ALA A 37 1.27 -8.70 -4.73
C ALA A 37 1.90 -9.17 -6.05
N TYR A 38 2.70 -8.32 -6.69
CA TYR A 38 3.44 -8.67 -7.90
C TYR A 38 4.44 -9.79 -7.63
N ASP A 39 5.28 -9.65 -6.61
CA ASP A 39 6.28 -10.66 -6.25
C ASP A 39 5.64 -12.01 -5.94
N HIS A 40 4.55 -12.01 -5.18
CA HIS A 40 3.78 -13.22 -4.89
C HIS A 40 3.22 -13.87 -6.16
N GLN A 41 2.68 -13.08 -7.09
CA GLN A 41 2.19 -13.58 -8.37
C GLN A 41 3.31 -14.24 -9.19
N GLN A 42 4.48 -13.61 -9.26
CA GLN A 42 5.63 -14.13 -10.01
C GLN A 42 6.18 -15.41 -9.36
N ALA A 43 6.31 -15.44 -8.04
CA ALA A 43 6.75 -16.62 -7.31
C ALA A 43 5.79 -17.79 -7.53
N LYS A 44 4.48 -17.54 -7.48
CA LYS A 44 3.46 -18.56 -7.73
C LYS A 44 3.48 -19.08 -9.17
N ALA A 45 3.70 -18.21 -10.15
CA ALA A 45 3.85 -18.63 -11.55
C ALA A 45 5.09 -19.52 -11.74
N MET A 46 6.21 -19.16 -11.11
CA MET A 46 7.44 -19.95 -11.13
C MET A 46 7.27 -21.30 -10.43
N GLU A 47 6.60 -21.34 -9.27
CA GLU A 47 6.27 -22.58 -8.57
C GLU A 47 5.47 -23.53 -9.47
N GLN A 48 4.44 -23.01 -10.15
CA GLN A 48 3.64 -23.79 -11.09
C GLN A 48 4.47 -24.32 -12.25
N GLU A 49 5.33 -23.48 -12.83
CA GLU A 49 6.22 -23.88 -13.91
C GLU A 49 7.18 -25.00 -13.48
N VAL A 50 7.84 -24.85 -12.33
CA VAL A 50 8.75 -25.86 -11.78
C VAL A 50 8.00 -27.18 -11.52
N ASN A 51 6.83 -27.12 -10.88
CA ASN A 51 6.01 -28.31 -10.62
C ASN A 51 5.61 -29.02 -11.93
N SER A 52 5.29 -28.27 -12.97
CA SER A 52 4.94 -28.84 -14.29
C SER A 52 6.10 -29.52 -15.01
N ARG A 53 7.34 -29.24 -14.61
CA ARG A 53 8.57 -29.84 -15.18
C ARG A 53 9.07 -31.04 -14.38
N LEU A 54 8.68 -31.14 -13.11
CA LEU A 54 9.08 -32.24 -12.20
C LEU A 54 8.10 -33.42 -12.21
N MET A 55 6.84 -33.17 -12.60
CA MET A 55 5.82 -34.19 -12.88
C MET A 55 5.71 -34.47 -14.37
#